data_AF-A0A7X4H230-F1
#
_entry.id   AF-A0A7X4H230-F1
#
_cell.length_a   1.000
_cell.length_b   1.000
_cell.length_c   1.000
_cell.angle_alpha   90.00
_cell.angle_beta   90.00
_cell.angle_gamma   90.00
#
_symmetry.space_group_name_H-M   'P 1'
#
loop_
_entity.id
_entity.type
_entity.pdbx_description
1 polymer ?
#
loop_
_entity_poly.entity_id
_entity_poly.type
_entity_poly.pdbx_seq_one_letter_code
_entity_poly.pdbx_strand_id
1 'polypeptide(L)'
;MSDLYNAPELNICFDDIRDDWDAVERWLTVLAEERSTGTLTTYRFHLAKLRWYCDHAETPPLKMWSAADFLHFKEFLHASPFEAVCPKNAKWGDPGYTPFKVAPAKGSAEDIIRFVHALFGIWHAHGYITVNPAIDHKLHRKTSVTRSTPGDGNFLDQVIDHMKSILSVDLCLVRDLFVIMALRELGLSASELVEASMSDVASHPHPSFERSAIFRAAHNRILPMSSELLSVFRLYRRTFGLPSSVQQGEELPLVLSIRKFGKGFRHDPQTTGRRGTLRGIRSRQGLLVIVKSRICAVAADLERSGNMSSATTRKFANTRWIRHVFERDTILTDGPLLNIAHKMGWKQPIAGLKNYLSAPPSLRGGRRHPLRQK
;
A
#
# COMPACT_ATOMS: atom_id res chain seq x y z
N MET A 1 7.85 -21.21 22.80
CA MET A 1 8.48 -21.98 21.73
C MET A 1 7.46 -22.30 20.61
N SER A 2 6.41 -21.49 20.37
CA SER A 2 5.28 -21.96 19.53
C SER A 2 4.45 -20.88 18.81
N ASP A 3 4.98 -19.70 18.46
CA ASP A 3 4.13 -18.58 17.96
C ASP A 3 4.64 -17.85 16.70
N LEU A 4 5.45 -18.49 15.84
CA LEU A 4 5.96 -17.85 14.60
C LEU A 4 5.67 -18.60 13.30
N TYR A 5 4.95 -19.72 13.36
CA TYR A 5 4.51 -20.48 12.19
C TYR A 5 2.98 -20.50 12.07
N ASN A 6 2.31 -19.36 12.28
CA ASN A 6 0.94 -19.19 11.78
C ASN A 6 1.01 -18.95 10.26
N ALA A 7 1.49 -19.97 9.54
CA ALA A 7 0.93 -20.24 8.23
C ALA A 7 -0.56 -20.49 8.44
N PRO A 8 -1.44 -20.01 7.54
CA PRO A 8 -2.81 -20.53 7.52
C PRO A 8 -2.74 -22.06 7.45
N GLU A 9 -3.73 -22.75 8.04
CA GLU A 9 -3.90 -24.20 7.90
C GLU A 9 -4.25 -24.52 6.44
N LEU A 10 -3.29 -24.30 5.53
CA LEU A 10 -3.43 -24.58 4.12
C LEU A 10 -3.35 -26.09 3.98
N ASN A 11 -4.42 -26.74 3.51
CA ASN A 11 -4.38 -28.17 3.27
C ASN A 11 -3.62 -28.47 1.95
N ILE A 12 -2.28 -28.39 2.01
CA ILE A 12 -1.41 -28.61 0.85
C ILE A 12 -1.01 -30.08 0.82
N CYS A 13 -1.44 -30.77 -0.23
CA CYS A 13 -1.02 -32.11 -0.59
C CYS A 13 0.00 -32.02 -1.74
N PHE A 14 1.09 -32.76 -1.59
CA PHE A 14 2.26 -32.77 -2.46
C PHE A 14 2.40 -34.09 -3.25
N ASP A 15 1.32 -34.85 -3.35
CA ASP A 15 1.24 -36.06 -4.18
C ASP A 15 1.36 -35.69 -5.67
N ASP A 16 1.96 -36.58 -6.47
CA ASP A 16 2.17 -36.42 -7.92
C ASP A 16 3.03 -35.23 -8.39
N ILE A 17 3.88 -34.68 -7.51
CA ILE A 17 4.83 -33.63 -7.88
C ILE A 17 5.99 -34.17 -8.73
N ARG A 18 6.28 -33.50 -9.84
CA ARG A 18 7.36 -33.88 -10.76
C ARG A 18 8.70 -33.29 -10.35
N ASP A 19 8.70 -32.03 -9.92
CA ASP A 19 9.90 -31.33 -9.46
C ASP A 19 9.58 -30.26 -8.40
N ASP A 20 10.63 -29.62 -7.89
CA ASP A 20 10.51 -28.57 -6.88
C ASP A 20 9.69 -27.36 -7.34
N TRP A 21 9.66 -27.06 -8.65
CA TRP A 21 8.91 -25.93 -9.17
C TRP A 21 7.41 -26.21 -9.20
N ASP A 22 7.02 -27.44 -9.53
CA ASP A 22 5.64 -27.91 -9.40
C ASP A 22 5.17 -27.83 -7.93
N ALA A 23 6.04 -28.17 -6.97
CA ALA A 23 5.75 -28.01 -5.55
C ALA A 23 5.52 -26.55 -5.14
N VAL A 24 6.30 -25.60 -5.69
CA VAL A 24 6.11 -24.17 -5.42
C VAL A 24 4.77 -23.70 -6.00
N GLU A 25 4.46 -24.06 -7.24
CA GLU A 25 3.22 -23.64 -7.91
C GLU A 25 1.98 -24.22 -7.22
N ARG A 26 2.06 -25.44 -6.67
CA ARG A 26 1.00 -26.03 -5.84
C ARG A 26 0.75 -25.19 -4.60
N TRP A 27 1.80 -24.78 -3.90
CA TRP A 27 1.68 -23.88 -2.76
C TRP A 27 1.10 -22.52 -3.15
N LEU A 28 1.57 -21.90 -4.24
CA LEU A 28 1.06 -20.61 -4.70
C LEU A 28 -0.42 -20.67 -5.13
N THR A 29 -0.88 -21.80 -5.65
CA THR A 29 -2.28 -22.04 -6.01
C THR A 29 -3.17 -22.05 -4.78
N VAL A 30 -2.80 -22.82 -3.76
CA VAL A 30 -3.53 -22.86 -2.49
C VAL A 30 -3.49 -21.50 -1.79
N LEU A 31 -2.34 -20.82 -1.82
CA LEU A 31 -2.20 -19.47 -1.26
C LEU A 31 -3.09 -18.43 -1.98
N ALA A 32 -3.44 -18.67 -3.25
CA ALA A 32 -4.25 -17.75 -4.04
C ALA A 32 -5.70 -17.67 -3.55
N GLU A 33 -6.18 -18.69 -2.86
CA GLU A 33 -7.53 -18.73 -2.28
C GLU A 33 -7.68 -17.75 -1.10
N GLU A 34 -6.58 -17.49 -0.38
CA GLU A 34 -6.61 -16.70 0.85
C GLU A 34 -5.95 -15.31 0.74
N ARG A 35 -5.06 -15.12 -0.24
CA ARG A 35 -4.24 -13.90 -0.35
C ARG A 35 -4.64 -13.04 -1.52
N SER A 36 -4.45 -11.74 -1.37
CA SER A 36 -4.71 -10.77 -2.44
C SER A 36 -3.86 -11.06 -3.69
N THR A 37 -4.41 -10.76 -4.87
CA THR A 37 -3.74 -10.87 -6.17
C THR A 37 -2.39 -10.13 -6.23
N GLY A 38 -2.27 -9.02 -5.48
CA GLY A 38 -1.02 -8.26 -5.38
C GLY A 38 0.10 -8.99 -4.63
N THR A 39 -0.24 -9.77 -3.60
CA THR A 39 0.72 -10.61 -2.87
C THR A 39 1.24 -11.72 -3.78
N LEU A 40 0.35 -12.42 -4.49
CA LEU A 40 0.72 -13.48 -5.43
C LEU A 40 1.61 -12.96 -6.56
N THR A 41 1.28 -11.79 -7.11
CA THR A 41 2.11 -11.13 -8.13
C THR A 41 3.53 -10.88 -7.61
N THR A 42 3.64 -10.41 -6.37
CA THR A 42 4.93 -10.17 -5.71
C THR A 42 5.70 -11.48 -5.50
N TYR A 43 5.02 -12.54 -5.06
CA TYR A 43 5.62 -13.85 -4.84
C TYR A 43 6.11 -14.47 -6.14
N ARG A 44 5.36 -14.34 -7.25
CA ARG A 44 5.83 -14.74 -8.58
C ARG A 44 7.09 -13.99 -9.03
N PHE A 45 7.18 -12.70 -8.73
CA PHE A 45 8.42 -11.95 -8.98
C PHE A 45 9.61 -12.43 -8.12
N HIS A 46 9.37 -12.89 -6.90
CA HIS A 46 10.40 -13.45 -6.03
C HIS A 46 10.80 -14.86 -6.47
N LEU A 47 9.83 -15.68 -6.87
CA LEU A 47 10.05 -17.02 -7.43
C LEU A 47 10.89 -16.96 -8.70
N ALA A 48 10.59 -16.06 -9.63
CA ALA A 48 11.38 -15.89 -10.85
C ALA A 48 12.87 -15.61 -10.54
N LYS A 49 13.14 -14.81 -9.49
CA LYS A 49 14.50 -14.49 -9.04
C LYS A 49 15.21 -15.67 -8.37
N LEU A 50 14.48 -16.44 -7.56
CA LEU A 50 15.00 -17.68 -6.96
C LEU A 50 15.36 -18.68 -8.06
N ARG A 51 14.46 -18.90 -9.02
CA ARG A 51 14.69 -19.81 -10.15
C ARG A 51 15.91 -19.41 -10.97
N TRP A 52 15.99 -18.13 -11.35
CA TRP A 52 17.16 -17.62 -12.06
C TRP A 52 18.46 -17.88 -11.28
N TYR A 53 18.47 -17.66 -9.96
CA TYR A 53 19.64 -17.97 -9.13
C TYR A 53 20.00 -19.46 -9.18
N CYS A 54 19.02 -20.35 -9.01
CA CYS A 54 19.27 -21.80 -9.04
C CYS A 54 19.84 -22.25 -10.38
N ASP A 55 19.32 -21.70 -11.49
CA ASP A 55 19.74 -22.02 -12.85
C ASP A 55 21.17 -21.54 -13.15
N HIS A 56 21.66 -20.49 -12.48
CA HIS A 56 22.97 -19.86 -12.77
C HIS A 56 24.06 -20.16 -11.74
N ALA A 57 23.69 -20.52 -10.51
CA ALA A 57 24.63 -20.81 -9.42
C ALA A 57 24.89 -22.31 -9.24
N GLU A 58 24.48 -23.15 -10.21
CA GLU A 58 24.65 -24.62 -10.20
C GLU A 58 24.23 -25.26 -8.88
N THR A 59 23.11 -24.79 -8.31
CA THR A 59 22.66 -25.23 -6.98
C THR A 59 22.03 -26.62 -7.04
N PRO A 60 22.08 -27.42 -5.96
CA PRO A 60 21.25 -28.61 -5.86
C PRO A 60 19.76 -28.24 -5.95
N PRO A 61 18.87 -29.23 -6.23
CA PRO A 61 17.42 -29.02 -6.14
C PRO A 61 17.03 -28.40 -4.80
N LEU A 62 16.04 -27.49 -4.79
CA LEU A 62 15.56 -26.79 -3.60
C LEU A 62 15.23 -27.74 -2.44
N LYS A 63 14.65 -28.91 -2.72
CA LYS A 63 14.34 -29.92 -1.68
C LYS A 63 15.59 -30.48 -0.97
N MET A 64 16.76 -30.34 -1.58
CA MET A 64 18.05 -30.78 -1.06
C MET A 64 18.89 -29.63 -0.50
N TRP A 65 18.38 -28.39 -0.52
CA TRP A 65 19.13 -27.25 0.00
C TRP A 65 19.47 -27.44 1.48
N SER A 66 20.73 -27.19 1.80
CA SER A 66 21.24 -27.09 3.15
C SER A 66 21.14 -25.64 3.67
N ALA A 67 21.45 -25.45 4.96
CA ALA A 67 21.58 -24.10 5.52
C ALA A 67 22.68 -23.28 4.81
N ALA A 68 23.73 -23.93 4.31
CA ALA A 68 24.81 -23.27 3.56
C ALA A 68 24.30 -22.76 2.20
N ASP A 69 23.50 -23.54 1.48
CA ASP A 69 22.91 -23.13 0.19
C ASP A 69 21.99 -21.92 0.37
N PHE A 70 21.17 -21.94 1.42
CA PHE A 70 20.31 -20.80 1.74
C PHE A 70 21.12 -19.56 2.15
N LEU A 71 22.24 -19.72 2.86
CA LEU A 71 23.14 -18.62 3.19
C LEU A 71 23.79 -18.02 1.94
N HIS A 72 24.30 -18.85 1.02
CA HIS A 72 24.85 -18.40 -0.25
C HIS A 72 23.84 -17.61 -1.08
N PHE A 73 22.58 -18.05 -1.11
CA PHE A 73 21.51 -17.29 -1.76
C PHE A 73 21.29 -15.91 -1.13
N LYS A 74 21.32 -15.82 0.21
CA LYS A 74 21.21 -14.54 0.92
C LYS A 74 22.38 -13.62 0.59
N GLU A 75 23.59 -14.15 0.61
CA GLU A 75 24.81 -13.41 0.29
C GLU A 75 24.78 -12.89 -1.15
N PHE A 76 24.37 -13.73 -2.10
CA PHE A 76 24.13 -13.34 -3.49
C PHE A 76 23.17 -12.14 -3.60
N LEU A 77 22.02 -12.18 -2.91
CA LEU A 77 21.05 -11.08 -2.93
C LEU A 77 21.60 -9.78 -2.33
N HIS A 78 22.45 -9.88 -1.30
CA HIS A 78 23.05 -8.72 -0.64
C HIS A 78 24.25 -8.14 -1.39
N ALA A 79 25.08 -9.00 -1.99
CA ALA A 79 26.21 -8.60 -2.82
C ALA A 79 25.74 -7.98 -4.15
N SER A 80 24.59 -8.44 -4.67
CA SER A 80 24.00 -7.97 -5.94
C SER A 80 25.02 -7.92 -7.09
N PRO A 81 25.54 -9.08 -7.54
CA PRO A 81 26.53 -9.12 -8.61
C PRO A 81 25.96 -8.47 -9.89
N PHE A 82 26.77 -7.63 -10.53
CA PHE A 82 26.39 -6.87 -11.73
C PHE A 82 25.88 -7.77 -12.86
N GLU A 83 26.43 -8.97 -12.97
CA GLU A 83 26.08 -9.99 -13.96
C GLU A 83 24.65 -10.51 -13.83
N ALA A 84 24.07 -10.45 -12.62
CA ALA A 84 22.67 -10.82 -12.42
C ALA A 84 21.70 -9.72 -12.87
N VAL A 85 22.17 -8.48 -13.09
CA VAL A 85 21.29 -7.35 -13.42
C VAL A 85 20.91 -7.38 -14.90
N CYS A 86 19.61 -7.36 -15.15
CA CYS A 86 19.04 -7.43 -16.49
C CYS A 86 19.55 -6.26 -17.35
N PRO A 87 20.07 -6.53 -18.55
CA PRO A 87 20.45 -5.49 -19.50
C PRO A 87 19.29 -4.55 -19.79
N LYS A 88 19.62 -3.28 -20.05
CA LYS A 88 18.61 -2.26 -20.33
C LYS A 88 17.79 -2.66 -21.57
N ASN A 89 16.47 -2.63 -21.44
CA ASN A 89 15.47 -2.99 -22.46
C ASN A 89 15.36 -4.48 -22.82
N ALA A 90 16.13 -5.39 -22.20
CA ALA A 90 15.94 -6.82 -22.41
C ALA A 90 14.54 -7.26 -21.91
N LYS A 91 13.82 -7.96 -22.77
CA LYS A 91 12.48 -8.51 -22.53
C LYS A 91 12.58 -10.01 -22.23
N TRP A 92 11.51 -10.55 -21.68
CA TRP A 92 11.42 -11.98 -21.44
C TRP A 92 11.57 -12.74 -22.76
N GLY A 93 12.47 -13.74 -22.78
CA GLY A 93 12.85 -14.48 -23.97
C GLY A 93 14.09 -13.95 -24.70
N ASP A 94 14.56 -12.74 -24.41
CA ASP A 94 15.78 -12.20 -25.02
C ASP A 94 17.04 -12.86 -24.40
N PRO A 95 18.10 -13.09 -25.18
CA PRO A 95 19.40 -13.51 -24.66
C PRO A 95 19.91 -12.51 -23.60
N GLY A 96 20.27 -13.02 -22.42
CA GLY A 96 20.72 -12.21 -21.29
C GLY A 96 19.60 -11.59 -20.45
N TYR A 97 18.32 -11.89 -20.71
CA TYR A 97 17.24 -11.50 -19.81
C TYR A 97 17.42 -12.11 -18.42
N THR A 98 17.37 -11.26 -17.39
CA THR A 98 17.25 -11.68 -15.99
C THR A 98 16.00 -11.06 -15.34
N PRO A 99 15.44 -11.68 -14.28
CA PRO A 99 14.35 -11.11 -13.49
C PRO A 99 14.80 -9.96 -12.57
N PHE A 100 16.10 -9.71 -12.45
CA PHE A 100 16.66 -8.61 -11.66
C PHE A 100 16.81 -7.36 -12.53
N LYS A 101 15.70 -6.65 -12.78
CA LYS A 101 15.73 -5.39 -13.56
C LYS A 101 16.70 -4.33 -13.01
N VAL A 102 16.94 -4.37 -11.71
CA VAL A 102 17.97 -3.59 -11.01
C VAL A 102 18.51 -4.45 -9.87
N ALA A 103 19.74 -4.15 -9.43
CA ALA A 103 20.31 -4.72 -8.21
C ALA A 103 19.34 -4.56 -7.03
N PRO A 104 18.97 -5.65 -6.32
CA PRO A 104 18.06 -5.58 -5.19
C PRO A 104 18.49 -4.56 -4.14
N ALA A 105 17.56 -3.67 -3.81
CA ALA A 105 17.67 -2.90 -2.58
C ALA A 105 17.71 -3.86 -1.37
N LYS A 106 18.46 -3.61 -0.29
CA LYS A 106 18.40 -4.39 0.99
C LYS A 106 16.96 -4.73 1.38
N GLY A 107 16.04 -3.77 1.37
CA GLY A 107 14.63 -4.06 1.66
C GLY A 107 13.99 -5.06 0.70
N SER A 108 14.28 -4.96 -0.61
CA SER A 108 13.82 -5.92 -1.61
C SER A 108 14.51 -7.28 -1.52
N ALA A 109 15.80 -7.33 -1.17
CA ALA A 109 16.52 -8.56 -0.89
C ALA A 109 15.90 -9.27 0.32
N GLU A 110 15.64 -8.53 1.41
CA GLU A 110 14.94 -9.06 2.59
C GLU A 110 13.53 -9.56 2.26
N ASP A 111 12.80 -8.92 1.35
CA ASP A 111 11.49 -9.39 0.91
C ASP A 111 11.57 -10.71 0.13
N ILE A 112 12.57 -10.86 -0.74
CA ILE A 112 12.85 -12.12 -1.45
C ILE A 112 13.24 -13.21 -0.45
N ILE A 113 14.13 -12.91 0.51
CA ILE A 113 14.55 -13.85 1.56
C ILE A 113 13.36 -14.29 2.41
N ARG A 114 12.46 -13.37 2.78
CA ARG A 114 11.22 -13.72 3.51
C ARG A 114 10.31 -14.64 2.70
N PHE A 115 10.21 -14.42 1.40
CA PHE A 115 9.44 -15.32 0.53
C PHE A 115 10.03 -16.74 0.54
N VAL A 116 11.35 -16.89 0.39
CA VAL A 116 12.01 -18.21 0.40
C VAL A 116 11.93 -18.86 1.79
N HIS A 117 12.02 -18.09 2.86
CA HIS A 117 11.81 -18.59 4.22
C HIS A 117 10.36 -19.07 4.44
N ALA A 118 9.36 -18.38 3.88
CA ALA A 118 7.97 -18.82 3.95
C ALA A 118 7.74 -20.10 3.14
N LEU A 119 8.36 -20.19 1.96
CA LEU A 119 8.34 -21.39 1.12
C LEU A 119 8.85 -22.62 1.87
N PHE A 120 10.09 -22.57 2.39
CA PHE A 120 10.66 -23.70 3.11
C PHE A 120 9.94 -24.01 4.42
N GLY A 121 9.38 -23.00 5.09
CA GLY A 121 8.54 -23.20 6.27
C GLY A 121 7.30 -24.05 5.95
N ILE A 122 6.61 -23.74 4.85
CA ILE A 122 5.44 -24.50 4.39
C ILE A 122 5.85 -25.92 3.93
N TRP A 123 6.88 -26.03 3.11
CA TRP A 123 7.35 -27.34 2.63
C TRP A 123 7.73 -28.28 3.77
N HIS A 124 8.39 -27.75 4.80
CA HIS A 124 8.74 -28.53 6.00
C HIS A 124 7.49 -28.89 6.81
N ALA A 125 6.57 -27.95 7.03
CA ALA A 125 5.34 -28.21 7.79
C ALA A 125 4.44 -29.28 7.13
N HIS A 126 4.47 -29.37 5.80
CA HIS A 126 3.70 -30.34 5.01
C HIS A 126 4.54 -31.55 4.54
N GLY A 127 5.74 -31.73 5.06
CA GLY A 127 6.56 -32.92 4.83
C GLY A 127 7.21 -33.06 3.45
N TYR A 128 7.18 -32.02 2.60
CA TYR A 128 7.89 -32.02 1.32
C TYR A 128 9.41 -32.04 1.48
N ILE A 129 9.91 -31.38 2.54
CA ILE A 129 11.31 -31.43 2.96
C ILE A 129 11.38 -31.87 4.42
N THR A 130 12.44 -32.60 4.77
CA THR A 130 12.66 -33.13 6.12
C THR A 130 13.34 -32.11 7.03
N VAL A 131 14.16 -31.22 6.47
CA VAL A 131 14.90 -30.18 7.21
C VAL A 131 14.63 -28.85 6.55
N ASN A 132 14.28 -27.83 7.33
CA ASN A 132 14.13 -26.47 6.83
C ASN A 132 15.50 -25.76 6.78
N PRO A 133 16.06 -25.47 5.59
CA PRO A 133 17.37 -24.81 5.48
C PRO A 133 17.37 -23.36 5.99
N ALA A 134 16.19 -22.74 6.14
CA ALA A 134 16.07 -21.37 6.63
C ALA A 134 15.94 -21.25 8.17
N ILE A 135 15.93 -22.36 8.92
CA ILE A 135 15.51 -22.41 10.33
C ILE A 135 16.36 -21.55 11.28
N ASP A 136 17.69 -21.57 11.12
CA ASP A 136 18.63 -20.82 11.98
C ASP A 136 18.80 -19.37 11.55
N HIS A 137 18.37 -19.06 10.34
CA HIS A 137 18.37 -17.71 9.81
C HIS A 137 17.06 -17.01 10.16
N LYS A 138 16.74 -16.99 11.46
CA LYS A 138 15.72 -16.10 12.00
C LYS A 138 16.05 -14.71 11.47
N LEU A 139 15.16 -14.20 10.64
CA LEU A 139 15.25 -12.82 10.19
C LEU A 139 15.26 -12.01 11.48
N HIS A 140 16.41 -11.51 11.91
CA HIS A 140 16.47 -10.63 13.05
C HIS A 140 15.57 -9.48 12.68
N ARG A 141 14.37 -9.47 13.28
CA ARG A 141 13.44 -8.37 13.24
C ARG A 141 14.18 -7.32 14.05
N LYS A 142 15.12 -6.61 13.40
CA LYS A 142 15.61 -5.35 13.91
C LYS A 142 14.37 -4.49 13.93
N THR A 143 13.68 -4.53 15.06
CA THR A 143 12.85 -3.45 15.54
C THR A 143 13.78 -2.26 15.55
N SER A 144 13.85 -1.56 14.41
CA SER A 144 14.31 -0.19 14.41
C SER A 144 13.30 0.51 15.30
N VAL A 145 13.64 0.61 16.59
CA VAL A 145 12.97 1.45 17.56
C VAL A 145 13.37 2.88 17.21
N THR A 146 13.03 3.31 16.00
CA THR A 146 12.81 4.72 15.75
C THR A 146 11.34 4.89 16.12
N ARG A 147 11.08 5.02 17.43
CA ARG A 147 9.80 5.55 17.90
C ARG A 147 9.53 6.78 17.02
N SER A 148 8.44 6.76 16.27
CA SER A 148 7.90 7.97 15.66
C SER A 148 7.93 9.06 16.72
N THR A 149 8.67 10.11 16.42
CA THR A 149 8.80 11.28 17.27
C THR A 149 7.40 11.76 17.66
N PRO A 150 7.15 12.12 18.92
CA PRO A 150 5.92 12.82 19.30
C PRO A 150 5.87 14.14 18.50
N GLY A 151 4.99 14.22 17.49
CA GLY A 151 4.88 15.42 16.63
C GLY A 151 4.25 15.20 15.24
N ASP A 152 4.18 13.97 14.73
CA ASP A 152 3.83 13.70 13.32
C ASP A 152 2.39 14.07 12.89
N GLY A 153 1.40 13.98 13.79
CA GLY A 153 -0.01 14.32 13.48
C GLY A 153 -0.22 15.82 13.21
N ASN A 154 0.50 16.66 13.96
CA ASN A 154 0.43 18.11 13.84
C ASN A 154 0.85 18.59 12.43
N PHE A 155 1.81 17.92 11.78
CA PHE A 155 2.21 18.30 10.42
C PHE A 155 1.08 18.07 9.40
N LEU A 156 0.40 16.93 9.45
CA LEU A 156 -0.69 16.65 8.51
C LEU A 156 -1.86 17.61 8.73
N ASP A 157 -2.13 17.98 9.99
CA ASP A 157 -3.16 18.96 10.32
C ASP A 157 -2.77 20.35 9.77
N GLN A 158 -1.51 20.78 9.93
CA GLN A 158 -1.00 22.01 9.31
C GLN A 158 -1.05 21.99 7.77
N VAL A 159 -0.82 20.84 7.13
CA VAL A 159 -0.99 20.70 5.67
C VAL A 159 -2.44 20.92 5.28
N ILE A 160 -3.38 20.29 6.00
CA ILE A 160 -4.81 20.43 5.75
C ILE A 160 -5.24 21.89 5.96
N ASP A 161 -4.82 22.52 7.05
CA ASP A 161 -5.15 23.91 7.38
C ASP A 161 -4.58 24.90 6.36
N HIS A 162 -3.33 24.69 5.91
CA HIS A 162 -2.75 25.48 4.84
C HIS A 162 -3.52 25.30 3.53
N MET A 163 -3.90 24.08 3.17
CA MET A 163 -4.69 23.83 1.96
C MET A 163 -6.08 24.48 2.04
N LYS A 164 -6.69 24.52 3.23
CA LYS A 164 -7.96 25.23 3.47
C LYS A 164 -7.79 26.75 3.34
N SER A 165 -6.68 27.32 3.83
CA SER A 165 -6.47 28.77 3.78
C SER A 165 -6.24 29.28 2.35
N ILE A 166 -5.66 28.46 1.47
CA ILE A 166 -5.48 28.76 0.04
C ILE A 166 -6.59 28.19 -0.85
N LEU A 167 -7.65 27.62 -0.25
CA LEU A 167 -8.68 26.90 -0.97
C LEU A 167 -9.39 27.83 -1.96
N SER A 168 -9.30 27.47 -3.23
CA SER A 168 -9.97 28.12 -4.34
C SER A 168 -10.82 27.08 -5.10
N VAL A 169 -11.61 27.51 -6.09
CA VAL A 169 -12.39 26.60 -6.95
C VAL A 169 -11.50 25.88 -7.98
N ASP A 170 -10.20 25.74 -7.71
CA ASP A 170 -9.27 24.95 -8.53
C ASP A 170 -9.55 23.45 -8.37
N LEU A 171 -9.81 22.78 -9.49
CA LEU A 171 -10.11 21.34 -9.56
C LEU A 171 -9.06 20.47 -8.86
N CYS A 172 -7.77 20.80 -9.02
CA CYS A 172 -6.70 20.00 -8.43
C CYS A 172 -6.67 20.18 -6.93
N LEU A 173 -6.68 21.41 -6.45
CA LEU A 173 -6.60 21.72 -5.02
C LEU A 173 -7.78 21.13 -4.26
N VAL A 174 -9.00 21.30 -4.75
CA VAL A 174 -10.21 20.79 -4.09
C VAL A 174 -10.21 19.25 -4.07
N ARG A 175 -9.86 18.59 -5.18
CA ARG A 175 -9.72 17.12 -5.21
C ARG A 175 -8.67 16.65 -4.21
N ASP A 176 -7.50 17.27 -4.22
CA ASP A 176 -6.38 16.83 -3.38
C ASP A 176 -6.71 17.03 -1.89
N LEU A 177 -7.39 18.14 -1.54
CA LEU A 177 -7.87 18.40 -0.18
C LEU A 177 -8.85 17.33 0.26
N PHE A 178 -9.88 17.06 -0.55
CA PHE A 178 -10.84 16.00 -0.26
C PHE A 178 -10.15 14.65 -0.05
N VAL A 179 -9.23 14.26 -0.93
CA VAL A 179 -8.47 12.99 -0.83
C VAL A 179 -7.67 12.90 0.46
N ILE A 180 -6.93 13.96 0.82
CA ILE A 180 -6.10 13.97 2.03
C ILE A 180 -6.96 13.92 3.29
N MET A 181 -8.04 14.71 3.34
CA MET A 181 -8.97 14.70 4.48
C MET A 181 -9.68 13.34 4.60
N ALA A 182 -10.15 12.75 3.50
CA ALA A 182 -10.76 11.42 3.52
C ALA A 182 -9.80 10.36 4.05
N LEU A 183 -8.53 10.38 3.64
CA LEU A 183 -7.51 9.46 4.17
C LEU A 183 -7.23 9.69 5.67
N ARG A 184 -7.21 10.95 6.12
CA ARG A 184 -6.94 11.30 7.53
C ARG A 184 -8.13 10.98 8.44
N GLU A 185 -9.36 11.29 8.03
CA GLU A 185 -10.54 11.16 8.89
C GLU A 185 -11.18 9.77 8.83
N LEU A 186 -11.17 9.12 7.66
CA LEU A 186 -11.83 7.82 7.46
C LEU A 186 -10.86 6.63 7.56
N GLY A 187 -9.55 6.86 7.62
CA GLY A 187 -8.56 5.77 7.76
C GLY A 187 -8.50 4.79 6.58
N LEU A 188 -9.04 5.18 5.43
CA LEU A 188 -9.13 4.31 4.26
C LEU A 188 -7.74 3.92 3.74
N SER A 189 -7.60 2.68 3.28
CA SER A 189 -6.42 2.26 2.52
C SER A 189 -6.46 2.88 1.13
N ALA A 190 -5.30 2.90 0.47
CA ALA A 190 -5.21 3.35 -0.91
C ALA A 190 -6.07 2.51 -1.89
N SER A 191 -6.29 1.22 -1.61
CA SER A 191 -7.20 0.38 -2.41
C SER A 191 -8.65 0.76 -2.15
N GLU A 192 -9.06 0.84 -0.87
CA GLU A 192 -10.43 1.22 -0.50
C GLU A 192 -10.83 2.56 -1.13
N LEU A 193 -9.95 3.56 -1.13
CA LEU A 193 -10.27 4.86 -1.71
C LEU A 193 -10.31 4.85 -3.25
N VAL A 194 -9.51 4.02 -3.92
CA VAL A 194 -9.50 3.90 -5.39
C VAL A 194 -10.72 3.12 -5.90
N GLU A 195 -11.18 2.15 -5.11
CA GLU A 195 -12.34 1.29 -5.44
C GLU A 195 -13.67 1.92 -5.02
N ALA A 196 -13.64 2.94 -4.17
CA ALA A 196 -14.83 3.64 -3.71
C ALA A 196 -15.59 4.37 -4.83
N SER A 197 -16.91 4.43 -4.66
CA SER A 197 -17.89 5.10 -5.50
C SER A 197 -18.50 6.32 -4.79
N MET A 198 -19.15 7.20 -5.54
CA MET A 198 -19.90 8.32 -4.96
C MET A 198 -21.07 7.83 -4.09
N SER A 199 -21.70 6.71 -4.45
CA SER A 199 -22.77 6.06 -3.68
C SER A 199 -22.35 5.53 -2.31
N ASP A 200 -21.05 5.41 -2.04
CA ASP A 200 -20.55 5.02 -0.71
C ASP A 200 -20.72 6.14 0.33
N VAL A 201 -20.92 7.38 -0.11
CA VAL A 201 -21.31 8.50 0.76
C VAL A 201 -22.83 8.56 0.86
N ALA A 202 -23.37 8.35 2.05
CA ALA A 202 -24.81 8.36 2.31
C ALA A 202 -25.16 9.20 3.54
N SER A 203 -26.41 9.63 3.64
CA SER A 203 -26.94 10.14 4.91
C SER A 203 -27.00 9.02 5.95
N HIS A 204 -26.72 9.36 7.20
CA HIS A 204 -26.86 8.40 8.29
C HIS A 204 -28.32 7.96 8.42
N PRO A 205 -28.61 6.64 8.52
CA PRO A 205 -29.98 6.13 8.51
C PRO A 205 -30.76 6.44 9.79
N HIS A 206 -30.07 6.71 10.90
CA HIS A 206 -30.70 6.93 12.21
C HIS A 206 -31.15 8.40 12.40
N PRO A 207 -32.42 8.67 12.77
CA PRO A 207 -32.98 10.02 12.88
C PRO A 207 -32.27 10.93 13.89
N SER A 208 -31.75 10.38 14.99
CA SER A 208 -31.01 11.17 15.99
C SER A 208 -29.66 11.73 15.49
N PHE A 209 -29.23 11.30 14.30
CA PHE A 209 -28.03 11.79 13.64
C PHE A 209 -28.40 12.55 12.35
N GLU A 210 -29.60 13.11 12.28
CA GLU A 210 -30.01 14.04 11.24
C GLU A 210 -28.86 15.02 10.96
N ARG A 211 -28.31 14.99 9.74
CA ARG A 211 -27.16 15.74 9.20
C ARG A 211 -25.77 15.08 9.30
N SER A 212 -25.61 13.92 9.94
CA SER A 212 -24.36 13.18 9.83
C SER A 212 -24.34 12.38 8.52
N ALA A 213 -23.26 12.52 7.76
CA ALA A 213 -23.01 11.67 6.60
C ALA A 213 -22.15 10.48 7.05
N ILE A 214 -22.34 9.36 6.39
CA ILE A 214 -21.54 8.16 6.55
C ILE A 214 -20.83 7.83 5.25
N PHE A 215 -19.68 7.18 5.40
CA PHE A 215 -18.97 6.52 4.34
C PHE A 215 -19.03 5.01 4.54
N ARG A 216 -19.51 4.28 3.54
CA ARG A 216 -19.52 2.81 3.50
C ARG A 216 -18.21 2.34 2.90
N ALA A 217 -17.30 1.88 3.74
CA ALA A 217 -16.05 1.27 3.30
C ALA A 217 -16.22 -0.24 3.05
N ALA A 218 -15.16 -0.85 2.50
CA ALA A 218 -15.10 -2.30 2.31
C ALA A 218 -15.43 -3.08 3.60
N HIS A 219 -15.89 -4.32 3.43
CA HIS A 219 -16.33 -5.17 4.54
C HIS A 219 -17.48 -4.58 5.37
N ASN A 220 -18.39 -3.82 4.73
CA ASN A 220 -19.56 -3.19 5.34
C ASN A 220 -19.25 -2.25 6.52
N ARG A 221 -18.03 -1.69 6.57
CA ARG A 221 -17.65 -0.75 7.61
C ARG A 221 -18.31 0.59 7.37
N ILE A 222 -19.14 1.03 8.31
CA ILE A 222 -19.75 2.35 8.31
C ILE A 222 -18.87 3.30 9.12
N LEU A 223 -18.43 4.38 8.47
CA LEU A 223 -17.57 5.40 9.06
C LEU A 223 -18.30 6.75 9.08
N PRO A 224 -18.35 7.46 10.22
CA PRO A 224 -18.92 8.80 10.26
C PRO A 224 -18.01 9.79 9.53
N MET A 225 -18.62 10.69 8.76
CA MET A 225 -17.94 11.84 8.16
C MET A 225 -18.19 13.08 9.00
N SER A 226 -17.14 13.84 9.28
CA SER A 226 -17.30 15.16 9.89
C SER A 226 -18.09 16.10 8.98
N SER A 227 -18.70 17.14 9.56
CA SER A 227 -19.34 18.21 8.80
C SER A 227 -18.35 18.91 7.86
N GLU A 228 -17.09 18.99 8.27
CA GLU A 228 -16.03 19.62 7.49
C GLU A 228 -15.68 18.79 6.26
N LEU A 229 -15.39 17.49 6.42
CA LEU A 229 -15.16 16.57 5.30
C LEU A 229 -16.35 16.53 4.35
N LEU A 230 -17.58 16.51 4.87
CA LEU A 230 -18.79 16.56 4.05
C LEU A 230 -18.89 17.87 3.26
N SER A 231 -18.51 19.00 3.84
CA SER A 231 -18.52 20.30 3.14
C SER A 231 -17.49 20.34 2.01
N VAL A 232 -16.29 19.81 2.25
CA VAL A 232 -15.23 19.67 1.24
C VAL A 232 -15.63 18.68 0.15
N PHE A 233 -16.30 17.58 0.48
CA PHE A 233 -16.85 16.64 -0.49
C PHE A 233 -17.91 17.29 -1.39
N ARG A 234 -18.83 18.08 -0.82
CA ARG A 234 -19.84 18.84 -1.58
C ARG A 234 -19.20 19.89 -2.49
N LEU A 235 -18.15 20.56 -2.02
CA LEU A 235 -17.37 21.49 -2.84
C LEU A 235 -16.69 20.76 -3.99
N TYR A 236 -16.00 19.66 -3.71
CA TYR A 236 -15.38 18.79 -4.70
C TYR A 236 -16.35 18.36 -5.80
N ARG A 237 -17.53 17.89 -5.43
CA ARG A 237 -18.58 17.53 -6.41
C ARG A 237 -18.96 18.71 -7.30
N ARG A 238 -19.24 19.88 -6.70
CA ARG A 238 -19.59 21.09 -7.47
C ARG A 238 -18.47 21.54 -8.40
N THR A 239 -17.21 21.49 -7.96
CA THR A 239 -16.07 21.86 -8.79
C THR A 239 -15.94 20.95 -10.02
N PHE A 240 -16.32 19.67 -9.89
CA PHE A 240 -16.38 18.71 -11.00
C PHE A 240 -17.71 18.76 -11.80
N GLY A 241 -18.59 19.71 -11.52
CA GLY A 241 -19.88 19.84 -12.22
C GLY A 241 -20.99 18.90 -11.74
N LEU A 242 -20.80 18.24 -10.60
CA LEU A 242 -21.77 17.32 -10.02
C LEU A 242 -22.66 18.03 -8.99
N PRO A 243 -23.91 17.55 -8.78
CA PRO A 243 -24.77 18.03 -7.68
C PRO A 243 -24.08 17.86 -6.33
N SER A 244 -24.33 18.75 -5.37
CA SER A 244 -23.72 18.66 -4.03
C SER A 244 -24.13 17.40 -3.28
N SER A 245 -25.36 16.93 -3.47
CA SER A 245 -25.83 15.64 -2.97
C SER A 245 -25.48 14.51 -3.94
N VAL A 246 -25.21 13.33 -3.37
CA VAL A 246 -25.06 12.09 -4.13
C VAL A 246 -26.41 11.71 -4.71
N GLN A 247 -26.42 11.35 -6.00
CA GLN A 247 -27.64 10.87 -6.66
C GLN A 247 -27.81 9.37 -6.43
N GLN A 248 -29.06 8.90 -6.41
CA GLN A 248 -29.33 7.47 -6.25
C GLN A 248 -28.75 6.69 -7.44
N GLY A 249 -28.00 5.62 -7.16
CA GLY A 249 -27.37 4.80 -8.19
C GLY A 249 -26.14 5.43 -8.87
N GLU A 250 -25.53 6.45 -8.26
CA GLU A 250 -24.35 7.11 -8.83
C GLU A 250 -23.09 6.23 -8.71
N GLU A 251 -22.79 5.47 -9.76
CA GLU A 251 -21.62 4.58 -9.86
C GLU A 251 -20.30 5.30 -10.20
N LEU A 252 -20.29 6.64 -10.17
CA LEU A 252 -19.06 7.39 -10.44
C LEU A 252 -18.00 7.05 -9.39
N PRO A 253 -16.73 6.86 -9.78
CA PRO A 253 -15.65 6.67 -8.82
C PRO A 253 -15.52 7.88 -7.90
N LEU A 254 -15.25 7.64 -6.61
CA LEU A 254 -15.16 8.69 -5.60
C LEU A 254 -14.03 9.69 -5.92
N VAL A 255 -12.88 9.19 -6.38
CA VAL A 255 -11.72 10.04 -6.75
C VAL A 255 -11.59 10.15 -8.26
N LEU A 256 -11.93 11.33 -8.78
CA LEU A 256 -11.94 11.63 -10.21
C LEU A 256 -10.56 12.05 -10.72
N SER A 257 -10.25 11.62 -11.93
CA SER A 257 -9.05 12.01 -12.68
C SER A 257 -9.23 13.38 -13.31
N ILE A 258 -8.15 14.16 -13.32
CA ILE A 258 -8.08 15.48 -13.97
C ILE A 258 -7.46 15.36 -15.39
N ARG A 259 -6.87 14.21 -15.74
CA ARG A 259 -6.29 14.00 -17.09
C ARG A 259 -7.41 13.77 -18.11
N LYS A 260 -7.77 14.87 -18.79
CA LYS A 260 -8.68 15.10 -19.94
C LYS A 260 -9.61 16.33 -19.75
N PHE A 261 -9.22 17.30 -18.93
CA PHE A 261 -9.74 18.68 -19.07
C PHE A 261 -8.69 19.48 -19.86
N GLY A 262 -8.88 19.59 -21.18
CA GLY A 262 -8.00 20.41 -22.03
C GLY A 262 -7.99 21.87 -21.58
N LYS A 263 -6.88 22.59 -21.82
CA LYS A 263 -6.81 24.05 -21.61
C LYS A 263 -7.99 24.71 -22.34
N GLY A 264 -8.92 25.31 -21.59
CA GLY A 264 -10.09 26.00 -22.14
C GLY A 264 -11.47 25.46 -21.72
N PHE A 265 -11.57 24.60 -20.69
CA PHE A 265 -12.88 24.15 -20.22
C PHE A 265 -13.67 25.30 -19.56
N ARG A 266 -14.68 25.83 -20.26
CA ARG A 266 -15.85 26.49 -19.66
C ARG A 266 -16.89 25.41 -19.43
N HIS A 267 -17.30 25.23 -18.18
CA HIS A 267 -18.35 24.29 -17.81
C HIS A 267 -19.70 24.82 -18.31
N ASP A 268 -20.21 24.23 -19.40
CA ASP A 268 -21.58 24.43 -19.85
C ASP A 268 -22.47 23.30 -19.27
N PRO A 269 -23.42 23.61 -18.38
CA PRO A 269 -24.31 22.62 -17.77
C PRO A 269 -25.16 21.81 -18.75
N GLN A 270 -25.32 22.27 -20.00
CA GLN A 270 -26.21 21.64 -20.98
C GLN A 270 -25.52 20.64 -21.92
N THR A 271 -24.18 20.58 -21.96
CA THR A 271 -23.45 19.75 -22.94
C THR A 271 -22.70 18.54 -22.34
N THR A 272 -22.92 18.22 -21.06
CA THR A 272 -22.36 17.05 -20.35
C THR A 272 -22.85 15.68 -20.87
N GLY A 273 -23.49 15.64 -22.03
CA GLY A 273 -23.96 14.42 -22.67
C GLY A 273 -22.97 13.70 -23.60
N ARG A 274 -21.96 14.35 -24.22
CA ARG A 274 -21.26 13.69 -25.36
C ARG A 274 -19.74 13.83 -25.55
N ARG A 275 -18.98 14.63 -24.78
CA ARG A 275 -17.49 14.65 -24.91
C ARG A 275 -16.76 14.84 -23.58
N GLY A 276 -16.49 13.71 -22.92
CA GLY A 276 -15.56 13.62 -21.78
C GLY A 276 -16.19 12.96 -20.55
N THR A 277 -16.43 11.65 -20.58
CA THR A 277 -16.86 10.90 -19.39
C THR A 277 -15.92 11.18 -18.22
N LEU A 278 -16.43 11.67 -17.09
CA LEU A 278 -15.67 11.74 -15.84
C LEU A 278 -15.15 10.34 -15.53
N ARG A 279 -13.83 10.21 -15.35
CA ARG A 279 -13.18 8.92 -15.06
C ARG A 279 -12.52 8.99 -13.70
N GLY A 280 -12.59 7.90 -12.94
CA GLY A 280 -11.82 7.75 -11.72
C GLY A 280 -10.31 7.63 -11.98
N ILE A 281 -9.53 7.88 -10.94
CA ILE A 281 -8.16 7.36 -10.90
C ILE A 281 -8.21 5.82 -10.92
N ARG A 282 -7.29 5.20 -11.65
CA ARG A 282 -7.34 3.75 -11.91
C ARG A 282 -6.37 2.92 -11.07
N SER A 283 -5.54 3.57 -10.26
CA SER A 283 -4.48 2.86 -9.56
C SER A 283 -4.07 3.54 -8.26
N ARG A 284 -3.64 2.70 -7.31
CA ARG A 284 -2.99 3.11 -6.05
C ARG A 284 -1.76 3.99 -6.31
N GLN A 285 -1.04 3.73 -7.41
CA GLN A 285 0.10 4.54 -7.81
C GLN A 285 -0.33 5.96 -8.23
N GLY A 286 -1.44 6.10 -8.94
CA GLY A 286 -2.03 7.40 -9.29
C GLY A 286 -2.40 8.19 -8.04
N LEU A 287 -3.06 7.55 -7.08
CA LEU A 287 -3.39 8.14 -5.79
C LEU A 287 -2.14 8.58 -5.01
N LEU A 288 -1.12 7.73 -4.96
CA LEU A 288 0.15 8.01 -4.30
C LEU A 288 0.81 9.27 -4.88
N VAL A 289 0.82 9.40 -6.21
CA VAL A 289 1.38 10.59 -6.88
C VAL A 289 0.62 11.84 -6.47
N ILE A 290 -0.72 11.81 -6.46
CA ILE A 290 -1.57 12.95 -6.04
C ILE A 290 -1.21 13.41 -4.63
N VAL A 291 -1.26 12.47 -3.67
CA VAL A 291 -0.98 12.77 -2.25
C VAL A 291 0.43 13.30 -2.07
N LYS A 292 1.43 12.62 -2.66
CA LYS A 292 2.83 13.02 -2.52
C LYS A 292 3.09 14.38 -3.15
N SER A 293 2.57 14.65 -4.36
CA SER A 293 2.77 15.95 -5.01
C SER A 293 2.18 17.09 -4.20
N ARG A 294 0.97 16.89 -3.64
CA ARG A 294 0.31 17.95 -2.86
C ARG A 294 1.02 18.23 -1.56
N ILE A 295 1.39 17.20 -0.79
CA ILE A 295 2.09 17.39 0.47
C ILE A 295 3.46 18.02 0.24
N CYS A 296 4.20 17.63 -0.81
CA CYS A 296 5.47 18.27 -1.15
C CYS A 296 5.29 19.75 -1.54
N ALA A 297 4.24 20.11 -2.28
CA ALA A 297 3.96 21.49 -2.64
C ALA A 297 3.67 22.35 -1.40
N VAL A 298 2.73 21.90 -0.55
CA VAL A 298 2.35 22.59 0.69
C VAL A 298 3.54 22.71 1.65
N ALA A 299 4.34 21.66 1.80
CA ALA A 299 5.55 21.72 2.62
C ALA A 299 6.54 22.77 2.09
N ALA A 300 6.70 22.91 0.77
CA ALA A 300 7.54 23.95 0.19
C ALA A 300 6.95 25.36 0.38
N ASP A 301 5.62 25.51 0.38
CA ASP A 301 4.95 26.78 0.69
C ASP A 301 5.16 27.19 2.16
N LEU A 302 4.97 26.25 3.11
CA LEU A 302 5.17 26.48 4.54
C LEU A 302 6.64 26.77 4.91
N GLU A 303 7.60 26.13 4.24
CA GLU A 303 9.02 26.45 4.41
C GLU A 303 9.33 27.87 3.94
N ARG A 304 8.75 28.31 2.80
CA ARG A 304 8.93 29.67 2.29
C ARG A 304 8.35 30.74 3.20
N SER A 305 7.25 30.44 3.90
CA SER A 305 6.63 31.38 4.84
C SER A 305 7.30 31.42 6.22
N GLY A 306 8.40 30.70 6.42
CA GLY A 306 9.13 30.66 7.71
C GLY A 306 8.38 29.90 8.83
N ASN A 307 7.25 29.27 8.51
CA ASN A 307 6.38 28.61 9.48
C ASN A 307 6.86 27.19 9.84
N MET A 308 7.88 26.68 9.17
CA MET A 308 8.38 25.32 9.40
C MET A 308 9.87 25.20 9.09
N SER A 309 10.68 24.91 10.11
CA SER A 309 12.04 24.40 9.91
C SER A 309 11.99 22.88 9.84
N SER A 310 12.11 22.30 8.65
CA SER A 310 12.91 21.08 8.40
C SER A 310 12.66 20.46 7.02
N ALA A 311 13.76 20.30 6.28
CA ALA A 311 13.89 19.45 5.09
C ALA A 311 13.60 17.93 5.31
N THR A 312 13.06 17.56 6.48
CA THR A 312 12.85 16.19 6.95
C THR A 312 11.46 15.64 6.56
N THR A 313 10.48 16.52 6.36
CA THR A 313 9.06 16.15 6.17
C THR A 313 8.74 15.55 4.79
N ARG A 314 9.67 15.66 3.84
CA ARG A 314 9.48 15.32 2.43
C ARG A 314 9.62 13.84 2.08
N LYS A 315 10.09 12.98 2.99
CA LYS A 315 10.49 11.60 2.64
C LYS A 315 9.44 10.53 2.94
N PHE A 316 8.46 10.80 3.80
CA PHE A 316 7.58 9.76 4.34
C PHE A 316 6.10 9.95 4.01
N ALA A 317 5.67 11.16 3.64
CA ALA A 317 4.28 11.44 3.36
C ALA A 317 3.78 10.67 2.12
N ASN A 318 2.96 9.66 2.38
CA ASN A 318 2.27 8.83 1.40
C ASN A 318 0.95 8.36 2.00
N THR A 319 0.11 7.70 1.21
CA THR A 319 -1.20 7.19 1.64
C THR A 319 -1.11 6.26 2.86
N ARG A 320 -0.06 5.42 2.96
CA ARG A 320 0.14 4.52 4.11
C ARG A 320 0.57 5.28 5.37
N TRP A 321 1.40 6.31 5.23
CA TRP A 321 1.79 7.17 6.34
C TRP A 321 0.58 7.93 6.92
N ILE A 322 -0.29 8.50 6.06
CA ILE A 322 -1.54 9.13 6.53
C ILE A 322 -2.40 8.12 7.30
N ARG A 323 -2.57 6.91 6.76
CA ARG A 323 -3.29 5.84 7.45
C ARG A 323 -2.64 5.45 8.77
N HIS A 324 -1.32 5.48 8.88
CA HIS A 324 -0.63 5.23 10.15
C HIS A 324 -0.89 6.35 11.18
N VAL A 325 -0.97 7.62 10.75
CA VAL A 325 -1.37 8.73 11.63
C VAL A 325 -2.77 8.50 12.18
N PHE A 326 -3.74 8.14 11.31
CA PHE A 326 -5.08 7.74 11.73
C PHE A 326 -5.04 6.54 12.69
N GLU A 327 -4.27 5.49 12.35
CA GLU A 327 -4.15 4.28 13.16
C GLU A 327 -3.71 4.60 14.59
N ARG A 328 -2.69 5.45 14.71
CA ARG A 328 -2.18 5.92 15.99
C ARG A 328 -3.20 6.75 16.75
N ASP A 329 -3.82 7.73 16.09
CA ASP A 329 -4.77 8.65 16.74
C ASP A 329 -5.97 7.85 17.28
N THR A 330 -6.57 6.96 16.49
CA THR A 330 -7.67 6.08 16.93
C THR A 330 -7.28 5.16 18.07
N ILE A 331 -6.06 4.59 18.09
CA ILE A 331 -5.64 3.76 19.24
C ILE A 331 -5.51 4.59 20.53
N LEU A 332 -5.12 5.85 20.40
CA LEU A 332 -4.95 6.75 21.54
C LEU A 332 -6.28 7.35 22.02
N THR A 333 -7.30 7.47 21.16
CA THR A 333 -8.55 8.19 21.46
C THR A 333 -9.79 7.29 21.51
N ASP A 334 -9.87 6.23 20.70
CA ASP A 334 -11.11 5.48 20.47
C ASP A 334 -11.26 4.24 21.36
N GLY A 335 -11.26 4.45 22.68
CA GLY A 335 -11.85 3.54 23.68
C GLY A 335 -11.73 2.01 23.43
N PRO A 336 -12.83 1.23 23.46
CA PRO A 336 -12.78 -0.23 23.37
C PRO A 336 -12.16 -0.78 22.08
N LEU A 337 -11.39 -1.87 22.20
CA LEU A 337 -10.69 -2.54 21.08
C LEU A 337 -11.61 -2.91 19.90
N LEU A 338 -12.88 -3.21 20.15
CA LEU A 338 -13.86 -3.48 19.08
C LEU A 338 -14.15 -2.26 18.21
N ASN A 339 -14.20 -1.06 18.80
CA ASN A 339 -14.39 0.19 18.05
C ASN A 339 -13.16 0.50 17.21
N ILE A 340 -11.97 0.30 17.79
CA ILE A 340 -10.69 0.39 17.08
C ILE A 340 -10.71 -0.58 15.90
N ALA A 341 -10.97 -1.87 16.14
CA ALA A 341 -10.98 -2.89 15.10
C ALA A 341 -11.99 -2.60 13.99
N HIS A 342 -13.20 -2.13 14.35
CA HIS A 342 -14.21 -1.68 13.41
C HIS A 342 -13.66 -0.55 12.53
N LYS A 343 -13.17 0.55 13.12
CA LYS A 343 -12.57 1.67 12.37
C LYS A 343 -11.39 1.24 11.48
N MET A 344 -10.52 0.36 11.99
CA MET A 344 -9.36 -0.15 11.24
C MET A 344 -9.70 -1.16 10.14
N GLY A 345 -10.88 -1.78 10.20
CA GLY A 345 -11.26 -2.89 9.33
C GLY A 345 -10.52 -4.18 9.67
N TRP A 346 -10.19 -4.40 10.94
CA TRP A 346 -9.55 -5.63 11.40
C TRP A 346 -10.60 -6.73 11.61
N LYS A 347 -10.51 -7.80 10.81
CA LYS A 347 -11.36 -9.00 10.99
C LYS A 347 -11.09 -9.72 12.33
N GLN A 348 -9.83 -9.67 12.79
CA GLN A 348 -9.41 -10.24 14.07
C GLN A 348 -8.80 -9.15 14.96
N PRO A 349 -9.54 -8.60 15.94
CA PRO A 349 -9.10 -7.45 16.74
C PRO A 349 -7.76 -7.65 17.45
N ILE A 350 -7.57 -8.81 18.10
CA ILE A 350 -6.37 -9.12 18.87
C ILE A 350 -5.14 -9.29 17.95
N ALA A 351 -5.30 -10.04 16.86
CA ALA A 351 -4.22 -10.22 15.88
C ALA A 351 -3.85 -8.89 15.19
N GLY A 352 -4.85 -8.06 14.87
CA GLY A 352 -4.67 -6.72 14.31
C GLY A 352 -3.85 -5.82 15.23
N LEU A 353 -4.20 -5.77 16.52
CA LEU A 353 -3.48 -4.99 17.52
C LEU A 353 -2.04 -5.50 17.72
N LYS A 354 -1.85 -6.82 17.85
CA LYS A 354 -0.52 -7.43 17.95
C LYS A 354 0.35 -7.07 16.74
N ASN A 355 -0.21 -7.14 15.53
CA ASN A 355 0.50 -6.79 14.30
C ASN A 355 0.88 -5.31 14.25
N TYR A 356 -0.02 -4.43 14.66
CA TYR A 356 0.25 -2.99 14.75
C TYR A 356 1.38 -2.69 15.75
N LEU A 357 1.30 -3.21 16.97
CA LEU A 357 2.31 -3.01 18.01
C LEU A 357 3.67 -3.64 17.66
N SER A 358 3.67 -4.68 16.84
CA SER A 358 4.88 -5.40 16.41
C SER A 358 5.53 -4.81 15.14
N ALA A 359 4.91 -3.83 14.49
CA ALA A 359 5.44 -3.20 13.28
C ALA A 359 6.27 -1.95 13.66
N PRO A 360 7.56 -1.85 13.27
CA PRO A 360 8.32 -0.62 13.52
C PRO A 360 7.75 0.53 12.69
N PRO A 361 7.51 1.71 13.29
CA PRO A 361 7.12 2.89 12.55
C PRO A 361 8.38 3.47 11.88
N SER A 362 8.32 3.67 10.56
CA SER A 362 9.39 4.22 9.71
C SER A 362 10.62 3.33 9.45
N LEU A 363 10.69 2.77 8.23
CA LEU A 363 11.89 2.68 7.37
C LEU A 363 11.58 1.83 6.12
N ARG A 364 10.60 2.27 5.31
CA ARG A 364 10.46 1.85 3.91
C ARG A 364 10.07 3.04 3.03
N GLY A 365 10.81 4.13 3.17
CA GLY A 365 10.89 5.18 2.14
C GLY A 365 11.95 4.78 1.12
N GLY A 366 11.64 4.99 -0.16
CA GLY A 366 12.46 4.57 -1.30
C GLY A 366 13.94 4.93 -1.17
N ARG A 367 14.79 4.00 -1.61
CA ARG A 367 16.23 4.21 -1.71
C ARG A 367 16.57 5.34 -2.67
N ARG A 368 17.67 6.01 -2.31
CA ARG A 368 18.44 6.98 -3.09
C ARG A 368 18.54 6.57 -4.57
N HIS A 369 18.09 7.44 -5.47
CA HIS A 369 18.74 7.57 -6.77
C HIS A 369 19.90 8.57 -6.57
N PRO A 370 21.15 8.25 -6.97
CA PRO A 370 22.20 9.25 -7.00
C PRO A 370 21.84 10.30 -8.05
N LEU A 371 21.89 11.56 -7.63
CA LEU A 371 21.85 12.70 -8.54
C LEU A 371 22.98 12.53 -9.57
N ARG A 372 22.60 12.40 -10.84
CA ARG A 372 23.52 12.69 -11.95
C ARG A 372 23.79 14.19 -11.89
N GLN A 373 24.99 14.55 -11.44
CA GLN A 373 25.57 15.85 -11.79
C GLN A 373 25.77 15.86 -13.31
N LYS A 374 25.27 16.90 -13.97
CA LYS A 374 25.77 17.36 -15.26
C LYS A 374 26.75 18.48 -14.98
#